data_AF-A0A2E0TR56-F1
#
_entry.id   AF-A0A2E0TR56-F1
#
_cell.length_a   1.000
_cell.length_b   1.000
_cell.length_c   1.000
_cell.angle_alpha   90.00
_cell.angle_beta   90.00
_cell.angle_gamma   90.00
#
_symmetry.space_group_name_H-M   'P 1'
#
loop_
_entity.id
_entity.type
_entity.pdbx_description
1 polymer ?
#
loop_
_entity_poly.entity_id
_entity_poly.type
_entity_poly.pdbx_seq_one_letter_code
_entity_poly.pdbx_strand_id
1 'polypeptide(L)'
;MPRHICFPLLLSLLTALAACGEDGNLCGELVEDESCGCCVCPMGTTPVDGVSCALADGGVITAPEGAPVMERDGGAPPMDAGTDAGRDGGRDAGTDGGVDAGPCAGAERGAACGSGLICLDGACAPSICGDGFVDPMRDEQCEDGNDVPGDGCEPSSCTFSCEDAGDCDDGNACDGAESCGEDHVCVEGEPLDAGAECTRSGGEPGVCNAELCVAPGCGNGVPDEGEECDDGADGDDLDGCRDDCTFTCETAAECDDDDACNGVESCDLATHTCRNGSPLDCNDGDNCTEDSCDPSFGCRNPLIDEDDDGFAPARLGTCSTMPGSSRDCDDGDDSTYPGAPEQCDDISHDCDARVDEDLATLRCYRDADEDGWPDIMDWVEACACPDGFIPERADSQWDCADNVPLVNPGYDGDFQEFGYLDPGARLSWDYDCDGTEEPELPNECTREGDSCTGGTWPDGQPPCGEAGRRCGCLLTSFGGSSGCLATLCGDFSPVNRCR
;
A
#
# COMPACT_ATOMS: atom_id res chain seq x y z
N MET A 1 20.06 10.14 -2.65
CA MET A 1 19.96 10.95 -1.42
C MET A 1 21.13 11.93 -1.38
N PRO A 2 20.96 13.21 -0.98
CA PRO A 2 20.15 13.68 0.16
C PRO A 2 18.81 14.29 -0.31
N ARG A 3 17.65 13.93 0.26
CA ARG A 3 17.11 14.27 1.60
C ARG A 3 16.84 15.77 1.77
N HIS A 4 15.66 16.22 1.31
CA HIS A 4 15.02 17.42 1.83
C HIS A 4 14.14 17.02 3.02
N ILE A 5 14.56 17.46 4.20
CA ILE A 5 13.89 17.27 5.49
C ILE A 5 12.98 18.50 5.70
N CYS A 6 11.67 18.31 5.81
CA CYS A 6 10.75 19.33 6.30
C CYS A 6 10.77 19.33 7.83
N PHE A 7 11.02 20.50 8.43
CA PHE A 7 10.92 20.72 9.88
C PHE A 7 9.59 21.45 10.17
N PRO A 8 8.77 21.02 11.15
CA PRO A 8 7.54 21.72 11.50
C PRO A 8 7.85 22.81 12.53
N LEU A 9 7.34 24.02 12.29
CA LEU A 9 7.32 25.09 13.28
C LEU A 9 5.86 25.31 13.71
N LEU A 10 5.59 24.95 14.96
CA LEU A 10 4.32 25.22 15.64
C LEU A 10 3.99 26.73 15.57
N LEU A 11 2.78 27.10 15.11
CA LEU A 11 1.70 27.63 15.96
C LEU A 11 0.47 28.07 15.13
N SER A 12 -0.71 27.57 15.53
CA SER A 12 -2.08 28.11 15.31
C SER A 12 -2.97 27.51 14.20
N LEU A 13 -4.03 26.86 14.69
CA LEU A 13 -5.41 26.79 14.19
C LEU A 13 -5.73 26.05 12.87
N LEU A 14 -6.47 24.93 13.04
CA LEU A 14 -7.47 24.34 12.15
C LEU A 14 -7.43 24.72 10.65
N THR A 15 -6.97 23.81 9.79
CA THR A 15 -7.71 23.10 8.70
C THR A 15 -6.74 22.53 7.66
N ALA A 16 -7.12 21.40 7.06
CA ALA A 16 -6.53 20.71 5.91
C ALA A 16 -5.15 20.03 6.12
N LEU A 17 -5.17 18.75 6.53
CA LEU A 17 -4.19 17.78 6.03
C LEU A 17 -4.43 17.68 4.51
N ALA A 18 -3.61 18.35 3.70
CA ALA A 18 -3.52 18.04 2.28
C ALA A 18 -2.81 16.69 2.15
N ALA A 19 -3.49 15.73 1.53
CA ALA A 19 -2.96 14.41 1.23
C ALA A 19 -1.79 14.56 0.25
N CYS A 20 -0.58 14.27 0.71
CA CYS A 20 0.55 14.04 -0.18
C CYS A 20 0.34 12.66 -0.80
N GLY A 21 0.24 12.56 -2.13
CA GLY A 21 0.27 11.27 -2.82
C GLY A 21 1.61 10.55 -2.59
N GLU A 22 1.63 9.23 -2.79
CA GLU A 22 2.72 8.33 -2.38
C GLU A 22 4.11 8.67 -2.98
N ASP A 23 4.16 9.52 -4.01
CA ASP A 23 5.39 9.98 -4.69
C ASP A 23 5.85 11.40 -4.32
N GLY A 24 5.14 12.11 -3.43
CA GLY A 24 5.51 13.47 -3.02
C GLY A 24 5.18 14.57 -4.05
N ASN A 25 4.41 14.25 -5.10
CA ASN A 25 3.89 15.21 -6.08
C ASN A 25 2.56 15.81 -5.61
N LEU A 26 2.46 17.15 -5.56
CA LEU A 26 1.25 17.88 -5.17
C LEU A 26 0.18 17.93 -6.28
N CYS A 27 0.53 17.60 -7.52
CA CYS A 27 -0.34 17.72 -8.69
C CYS A 27 -0.94 16.40 -9.19
N GLY A 28 -0.63 15.26 -8.58
CA GLY A 28 -1.12 13.95 -9.04
C GLY A 28 -0.73 13.67 -10.50
N GLU A 29 -1.72 13.42 -11.35
CA GLU A 29 -1.55 13.18 -12.80
C GLU A 29 -1.36 14.46 -13.64
N LEU A 30 -1.40 15.64 -13.00
CA LEU A 30 -1.13 16.93 -13.63
C LEU A 30 0.35 17.35 -13.48
N VAL A 31 0.76 18.35 -14.27
CA VAL A 31 2.15 18.84 -14.32
C VAL A 31 2.30 20.09 -13.45
N GLU A 32 3.38 20.18 -12.66
CA GLU A 32 3.76 21.39 -11.93
C GLU A 32 4.36 22.43 -12.88
N ASP A 33 3.78 23.64 -12.94
CA ASP A 33 4.38 24.78 -13.63
C ASP A 33 5.24 25.59 -12.64
N GLU A 34 6.55 25.56 -12.83
CA GLU A 34 7.55 26.24 -11.98
C GLU A 34 7.40 27.78 -11.94
N SER A 35 6.65 28.36 -12.88
CA SER A 35 6.45 29.81 -13.00
C SER A 35 5.33 30.33 -12.08
N CYS A 36 4.30 29.51 -11.82
CA CYS A 36 3.18 29.85 -10.96
C CYS A 36 3.12 29.03 -9.66
N GLY A 37 3.85 27.92 -9.57
CA GLY A 37 3.72 26.96 -8.47
C GLY A 37 2.33 26.32 -8.44
N CYS A 38 1.73 26.11 -9.61
CA CYS A 38 0.36 25.64 -9.79
C CYS A 38 0.30 24.44 -10.74
N CYS A 39 -0.74 23.62 -10.61
CA CYS A 39 -0.93 22.44 -11.45
C CYS A 39 -1.58 22.82 -12.79
N VAL A 40 -0.99 22.34 -13.88
CA VAL A 40 -1.46 22.60 -15.26
C VAL A 40 -1.62 21.31 -16.05
N CYS A 41 -2.45 21.38 -17.10
CA CYS A 41 -2.69 20.26 -18.00
C CYS A 41 -1.42 19.85 -18.76
N PRO A 42 -1.12 18.54 -18.87
CA PRO A 42 -0.02 18.05 -19.69
C PRO A 42 -0.24 18.38 -21.18
N MET A 43 0.86 18.54 -21.93
CA MET A 43 0.80 18.87 -23.36
C MET A 43 -0.04 17.83 -24.12
N GLY A 44 -0.92 18.29 -25.01
CA GLY A 44 -1.82 17.43 -25.79
C GLY A 44 -3.16 17.13 -25.13
N THR A 45 -3.40 17.60 -23.90
CA THR A 45 -4.73 17.50 -23.24
C THR A 45 -5.49 18.83 -23.31
N THR A 46 -6.83 18.76 -23.28
CA THR A 46 -7.69 19.95 -23.30
C THR A 46 -8.22 20.28 -21.91
N PRO A 47 -8.00 21.49 -21.38
CA PRO A 47 -8.57 21.89 -20.09
C PRO A 47 -10.11 21.89 -20.14
N VAL A 48 -10.74 21.14 -19.23
CA VAL A 48 -12.20 21.07 -19.12
C VAL A 48 -12.71 22.17 -18.19
N ASP A 49 -12.01 22.35 -17.07
CA ASP A 49 -12.26 23.42 -16.10
C ASP A 49 -10.94 23.80 -15.39
N GLY A 50 -11.03 24.46 -14.23
CA GLY A 50 -9.84 24.89 -13.48
C GLY A 50 -9.08 23.76 -12.77
N VAL A 51 -9.61 22.53 -12.72
CA VAL A 51 -9.02 21.41 -11.97
C VAL A 51 -8.93 20.10 -12.78
N SER A 52 -9.39 20.09 -14.03
CA SER A 52 -9.55 18.86 -14.83
C SER A 52 -9.08 19.02 -16.29
N CYS A 53 -8.47 17.97 -16.84
CA CYS A 53 -7.99 17.92 -18.22
C CYS A 53 -8.53 16.67 -18.94
N ALA A 54 -9.04 16.84 -20.15
CA ALA A 54 -9.49 15.74 -21.00
C ALA A 54 -8.36 15.25 -21.91
N LEU A 55 -8.19 13.94 -21.95
CA LEU A 55 -7.25 13.22 -22.79
C LEU A 55 -7.86 12.93 -24.17
N ALA A 56 -7.00 12.63 -25.16
CA ALA A 56 -7.42 12.39 -26.54
C ALA A 56 -8.26 11.12 -26.73
N ASP A 57 -8.16 10.16 -25.81
CA ASP A 57 -8.94 8.92 -25.72
C ASP A 57 -10.29 9.09 -25.01
N GLY A 58 -10.61 10.31 -24.57
CA GLY A 58 -11.85 10.63 -23.87
C GLY A 58 -11.80 10.44 -22.34
N GLY A 59 -10.63 10.10 -21.79
CA GLY A 59 -10.38 10.09 -20.34
C GLY A 59 -10.36 11.50 -19.75
N VAL A 60 -10.53 11.61 -18.42
CA VAL A 60 -10.41 12.87 -17.68
C VAL A 60 -9.53 12.66 -16.46
N ILE A 61 -8.47 13.47 -16.34
CA ILE A 61 -7.59 13.53 -15.15
C ILE A 61 -7.92 14.77 -14.34
N THR A 62 -7.92 14.64 -13.01
CA THR A 62 -8.35 15.70 -12.08
C THR A 62 -7.32 15.93 -10.99
N ALA A 63 -7.09 17.20 -10.64
CA ALA A 63 -6.20 17.58 -9.56
C ALA A 63 -6.69 17.02 -8.21
N PRO A 64 -5.78 16.57 -7.31
CA PRO A 64 -6.15 16.17 -5.95
C PRO A 64 -6.74 17.34 -5.14
N GLU A 65 -7.65 17.04 -4.20
CA GLU A 65 -8.33 18.06 -3.40
C GLU A 65 -7.32 18.92 -2.61
N GLY A 66 -7.30 20.22 -2.88
CA GLY A 66 -6.38 21.18 -2.23
C GLY A 66 -5.16 21.59 -3.05
N ALA A 67 -5.02 21.09 -4.29
CA ALA A 67 -3.97 21.52 -5.21
C ALA A 67 -4.15 22.99 -5.66
N PRO A 68 -3.06 23.78 -5.76
CA PRO A 68 -3.12 25.15 -6.27
C PRO A 68 -3.36 25.16 -7.79
N VAL A 69 -4.48 25.75 -8.24
CA VAL A 69 -4.86 25.84 -9.66
C VAL A 69 -5.08 27.28 -10.13
N MET A 70 -4.89 27.54 -11.43
CA MET A 70 -5.19 28.85 -12.03
C MET A 70 -6.70 29.01 -12.29
N GLU A 71 -7.34 29.99 -11.64
CA GLU A 71 -8.68 30.46 -12.02
C GLU A 71 -8.60 31.29 -13.32
N ARG A 72 -9.12 30.73 -14.41
CA ARG A 72 -9.19 31.43 -15.71
C ARG A 72 -10.42 32.34 -15.73
N ASP A 73 -10.21 33.64 -15.48
CA ASP A 73 -11.19 34.69 -15.76
C ASP A 73 -11.64 34.61 -17.23
N GLY A 74 -12.94 34.42 -17.44
CA GLY A 74 -13.56 34.22 -18.75
C GLY A 74 -13.41 35.44 -19.66
N GLY A 75 -12.71 35.26 -20.77
CA GLY A 75 -12.66 36.22 -21.87
C GLY A 75 -12.38 35.50 -23.19
N ALA A 76 -13.44 35.04 -23.86
CA ALA A 76 -13.35 34.57 -25.25
C ALA A 76 -13.24 35.80 -26.20
N PRO A 77 -12.40 35.75 -27.24
CA PRO A 77 -12.37 36.75 -28.31
C PRO A 77 -13.55 36.54 -29.29
N PRO A 78 -14.03 37.58 -29.99
CA PRO A 78 -15.09 37.41 -30.96
C PRO A 78 -14.54 36.79 -32.25
N MET A 79 -15.09 35.64 -32.62
CA MET A 79 -14.99 35.11 -33.99
C MET A 79 -16.20 35.59 -34.78
N ASP A 80 -15.90 36.17 -35.94
CA ASP A 80 -16.82 36.75 -36.90
C ASP A 80 -17.57 35.63 -37.64
N ALA A 81 -18.86 35.49 -37.37
CA ALA A 81 -19.73 34.54 -38.06
C ALA A 81 -20.70 35.31 -38.96
N GLY A 82 -20.31 35.49 -40.22
CA GLY A 82 -21.20 35.86 -41.30
C GLY A 82 -22.22 34.74 -41.53
N THR A 83 -23.49 35.01 -41.25
CA THR A 83 -24.60 34.14 -41.65
C THR A 83 -25.40 34.84 -42.74
N ASP A 84 -25.35 34.27 -43.94
CA ASP A 84 -26.18 34.60 -45.08
C ASP A 84 -27.61 34.09 -44.82
N ALA A 85 -28.55 35.02 -44.74
CA ALA A 85 -29.96 34.73 -44.64
C ALA A 85 -30.61 34.94 -46.00
N GLY A 86 -30.77 33.83 -46.74
CA GLY A 86 -31.66 33.76 -47.87
C GLY A 86 -33.09 34.13 -47.47
N ARG A 87 -33.71 35.04 -48.23
CA ARG A 87 -35.17 35.20 -48.26
C ARG A 87 -35.65 35.66 -49.62
N ASP A 88 -36.25 34.70 -50.33
CA ASP A 88 -37.06 34.93 -51.53
C ASP A 88 -38.19 35.92 -51.26
N GLY A 89 -38.32 36.86 -52.20
CA GLY A 89 -39.39 37.86 -52.22
C GLY A 89 -39.57 38.43 -53.61
N GLY A 90 -40.16 37.65 -54.51
CA GLY A 90 -40.57 38.12 -55.82
C GLY A 90 -41.62 39.25 -55.74
N ARG A 91 -41.40 40.29 -56.55
CA ARG A 91 -42.46 41.10 -57.17
C ARG A 91 -41.93 41.92 -58.33
N ASP A 92 -42.44 41.62 -59.52
CA ASP A 92 -42.37 42.45 -60.72
C ASP A 92 -42.97 43.85 -60.49
N ALA A 93 -42.27 44.89 -60.93
CA ALA A 93 -42.83 46.04 -61.65
C ALA A 93 -41.67 46.93 -62.11
N GLY A 94 -41.51 47.06 -63.42
CA GLY A 94 -40.34 47.65 -64.05
C GLY A 94 -40.12 49.14 -63.82
N THR A 95 -38.87 49.52 -64.04
CA THR A 95 -38.47 50.71 -64.79
C THR A 95 -37.19 50.34 -65.53
N ASP A 96 -37.25 50.44 -66.85
CA ASP A 96 -36.21 50.88 -67.77
C ASP A 96 -35.16 51.82 -67.13
N GLY A 97 -34.19 51.21 -66.45
CA GLY A 97 -32.94 51.84 -66.03
C GLY A 97 -31.81 51.25 -66.87
N GLY A 98 -31.16 52.09 -67.68
CA GLY A 98 -30.11 51.70 -68.59
C GLY A 98 -29.00 50.91 -67.90
N VAL A 99 -28.78 49.69 -68.38
CA VAL A 99 -27.43 49.14 -68.37
C VAL A 99 -26.63 49.99 -69.36
N ASP A 100 -25.63 50.70 -68.86
CA ASP A 100 -24.57 51.22 -69.70
C ASP A 100 -24.06 50.02 -70.51
N ALA A 101 -24.47 49.95 -71.78
CA ALA A 101 -23.89 49.07 -72.77
C ALA A 101 -22.41 49.40 -72.77
N GLY A 102 -21.60 48.57 -72.11
CA GLY A 102 -20.16 48.71 -72.09
C GLY A 102 -19.62 48.83 -73.52
N PRO A 103 -18.37 49.31 -73.68
CA PRO A 103 -17.80 49.70 -74.98
C PRO A 103 -17.86 48.62 -76.07
N CYS A 104 -18.17 47.37 -75.75
CA CYS A 104 -18.38 46.28 -76.68
C CYS A 104 -19.65 45.43 -76.41
N ALA A 105 -20.64 45.95 -75.68
CA ALA A 105 -21.88 45.23 -75.39
C ALA A 105 -22.61 44.79 -76.68
N GLY A 106 -22.79 43.47 -76.84
CA GLY A 106 -23.36 42.84 -78.04
C GLY A 106 -22.33 42.38 -79.08
N ALA A 107 -21.03 42.60 -78.85
CA ALA A 107 -19.97 41.97 -79.64
C ALA A 107 -19.72 40.53 -79.18
N GLU A 108 -19.20 39.69 -80.07
CA GLU A 108 -18.76 38.34 -79.74
C GLU A 108 -17.58 38.39 -78.75
N ARG A 109 -17.49 37.43 -77.82
CA ARG A 109 -16.36 37.32 -76.90
C ARG A 109 -15.06 37.20 -77.72
N GLY A 110 -14.03 37.96 -77.36
CA GLY A 110 -12.78 38.06 -78.13
C GLY A 110 -12.76 39.13 -79.23
N ALA A 111 -13.88 39.80 -79.50
CA ALA A 111 -13.90 40.88 -80.48
C ALA A 111 -12.99 42.04 -80.05
N ALA A 112 -12.13 42.50 -80.96
CA ALA A 112 -11.24 43.62 -80.70
C ALA A 112 -12.02 44.89 -80.37
N CYS A 113 -11.75 45.49 -79.20
CA CYS A 113 -12.41 46.70 -78.76
C CYS A 113 -11.38 47.72 -78.23
N GLY A 114 -10.77 48.45 -79.16
CA GLY A 114 -9.68 49.39 -78.88
C GLY A 114 -8.30 48.84 -79.27
N SER A 115 -7.23 49.48 -78.80
CA SER A 115 -5.86 49.09 -79.11
C SER A 115 -5.36 48.04 -78.12
N GLY A 116 -5.41 46.76 -78.50
CA GLY A 116 -4.86 45.64 -77.72
C GLY A 116 -5.75 45.14 -76.57
N LEU A 117 -7.06 45.38 -76.66
CA LEU A 117 -8.07 44.88 -75.70
C LEU A 117 -9.12 44.04 -76.45
N ILE A 118 -9.66 43.03 -75.77
CA ILE A 118 -10.71 42.14 -76.27
C ILE A 118 -12.00 42.36 -75.48
N CYS A 119 -13.13 42.00 -76.09
CA CYS A 119 -14.43 42.05 -75.43
C CYS A 119 -14.68 40.79 -74.61
N LEU A 120 -14.84 40.94 -73.29
CA LEU A 120 -15.28 39.89 -72.36
C LEU A 120 -16.56 40.37 -71.68
N ASP A 121 -17.67 39.64 -71.89
CA ASP A 121 -18.99 39.90 -71.30
C ASP A 121 -19.48 41.37 -71.39
N GLY A 122 -19.18 42.02 -72.52
CA GLY A 122 -19.62 43.39 -72.83
C GLY A 122 -18.70 44.51 -72.32
N ALA A 123 -17.58 44.19 -71.67
CA ALA A 123 -16.54 45.12 -71.28
C ALA A 123 -15.23 44.87 -72.03
N CYS A 124 -14.46 45.94 -72.29
CA CYS A 124 -13.12 45.80 -72.86
C CYS A 124 -12.11 45.48 -71.76
N ALA A 125 -11.46 44.33 -71.86
CA ALA A 125 -10.45 43.85 -70.94
C ALA A 125 -9.15 43.53 -71.70
N PRO A 126 -7.99 43.60 -71.05
CA PRO A 126 -6.77 43.02 -71.61
C PRO A 126 -6.96 41.52 -71.77
N SER A 127 -6.48 40.95 -72.88
CA SER A 127 -6.35 39.51 -73.02
C SER A 127 -5.22 39.05 -72.10
N ILE A 128 -5.58 38.26 -71.10
CA ILE A 128 -4.69 37.67 -70.10
C ILE A 128 -5.06 36.21 -69.95
N CYS A 129 -4.09 35.41 -69.51
CA CYS A 129 -4.38 34.03 -69.16
C CYS A 129 -5.40 33.97 -68.02
N GLY A 130 -6.37 33.06 -68.11
CA GLY A 130 -7.43 32.90 -67.13
C GLY A 130 -8.64 33.82 -67.35
N ASP A 131 -8.74 34.50 -68.49
CA ASP A 131 -9.86 35.41 -68.80
C ASP A 131 -11.07 34.71 -69.46
N GLY A 132 -10.94 33.41 -69.72
CA GLY A 132 -11.98 32.58 -70.32
C GLY A 132 -12.17 32.84 -71.81
N PHE A 133 -11.15 33.36 -72.51
CA PHE A 133 -11.11 33.49 -73.96
C PHE A 133 -9.71 33.14 -74.52
N VAL A 134 -9.60 32.02 -75.23
CA VAL A 134 -8.35 31.61 -75.88
C VAL A 134 -8.01 32.59 -77.02
N ASP A 135 -6.98 33.42 -76.88
CA ASP A 135 -6.52 34.38 -77.90
C ASP A 135 -5.52 33.74 -78.89
N PRO A 136 -5.93 33.47 -80.15
CA PRO A 136 -5.05 32.88 -81.16
C PRO A 136 -3.92 33.81 -81.61
N MET A 137 -3.98 35.11 -81.29
CA MET A 137 -2.91 36.07 -81.61
C MET A 137 -1.79 36.08 -80.59
N ARG A 138 -1.98 35.43 -79.42
CA ARG A 138 -1.01 35.31 -78.33
C ARG A 138 -0.47 33.89 -78.13
N ASP A 139 -0.84 32.96 -79.03
CA ASP A 139 -0.49 31.54 -78.99
C ASP A 139 -0.97 30.81 -77.72
N GLU A 140 -2.10 31.25 -77.14
CA GLU A 140 -2.75 30.58 -76.01
C GLU A 140 -3.34 29.23 -76.46
N GLN A 141 -3.11 28.17 -75.68
CA GLN A 141 -3.55 26.81 -75.99
C GLN A 141 -4.84 26.44 -75.27
N CYS A 142 -5.10 27.06 -74.12
CA CYS A 142 -6.22 26.78 -73.22
C CYS A 142 -6.68 28.04 -72.50
N GLU A 143 -7.88 27.97 -71.92
CA GLU A 143 -8.45 28.96 -71.00
C GLU A 143 -9.54 28.31 -70.15
N ASP A 144 -9.35 28.27 -68.84
CA ASP A 144 -10.32 27.75 -67.85
C ASP A 144 -11.03 28.86 -67.06
N GLY A 145 -10.64 30.12 -67.27
CA GLY A 145 -11.24 31.28 -66.62
C GLY A 145 -10.78 31.52 -65.18
N ASN A 146 -9.65 30.96 -64.75
CA ASN A 146 -9.08 31.19 -63.43
C ASN A 146 -7.53 31.19 -63.41
N ASP A 147 -6.92 31.33 -62.23
CA ASP A 147 -5.46 31.44 -62.03
C ASP A 147 -4.87 30.26 -61.22
N VAL A 148 -5.53 29.10 -61.22
CA VAL A 148 -5.11 27.91 -60.44
C VAL A 148 -4.16 27.06 -61.30
N PRO A 149 -2.93 26.76 -60.86
CA PRO A 149 -2.06 25.83 -61.59
C PRO A 149 -2.58 24.38 -61.55
N GLY A 150 -2.35 23.63 -62.62
CA GLY A 150 -2.64 22.19 -62.68
C GLY A 150 -4.11 21.78 -62.89
N ASP A 151 -5.03 22.72 -63.10
CA ASP A 151 -6.46 22.44 -63.35
C ASP A 151 -6.84 22.42 -64.84
N GLY A 152 -5.84 22.30 -65.71
CA GLY A 152 -6.00 22.13 -67.16
C GLY A 152 -5.33 23.24 -67.97
N CYS A 153 -5.13 24.43 -67.38
CA CYS A 153 -4.41 25.52 -68.03
C CYS A 153 -3.44 26.23 -67.08
N GLU A 154 -2.18 26.35 -67.49
CA GLU A 154 -1.18 27.02 -66.65
C GLU A 154 -1.34 28.54 -66.66
N PRO A 155 -1.56 29.19 -65.51
CA PRO A 155 -1.97 30.60 -65.43
C PRO A 155 -0.87 31.60 -65.86
N SER A 156 0.37 31.11 -65.96
CA SER A 156 1.51 31.94 -66.35
C SER A 156 1.88 31.85 -67.84
N SER A 157 1.51 30.74 -68.50
CA SER A 157 1.91 30.42 -69.87
C SER A 157 0.74 30.17 -70.82
N CYS A 158 -0.47 29.96 -70.31
CA CYS A 158 -1.65 29.60 -71.11
C CYS A 158 -1.41 28.38 -72.01
N THR A 159 -0.64 27.45 -71.48
CA THR A 159 -0.37 26.13 -72.04
C THR A 159 -1.11 25.10 -71.22
N PHE A 160 -1.49 23.98 -71.84
CA PHE A 160 -2.10 22.87 -71.10
C PHE A 160 -1.21 22.43 -69.93
N SER A 161 -1.81 22.07 -68.80
CA SER A 161 -1.07 21.59 -67.63
C SER A 161 -0.35 20.26 -67.88
N CYS A 162 -0.86 19.45 -68.81
CA CYS A 162 -0.18 18.27 -69.35
C CYS A 162 -0.56 18.04 -70.83
N GLU A 163 0.33 17.44 -71.60
CA GLU A 163 0.05 16.96 -72.96
C GLU A 163 0.05 15.43 -73.04
N ASP A 164 0.86 14.78 -72.20
CA ASP A 164 0.86 13.34 -72.02
C ASP A 164 1.12 12.92 -70.57
N ALA A 165 1.04 11.61 -70.31
CA ALA A 165 1.20 11.05 -68.98
C ALA A 165 2.56 11.39 -68.33
N GLY A 166 3.62 11.56 -69.14
CA GLY A 166 4.95 11.88 -68.62
C GLY A 166 5.07 13.30 -68.05
N ASP A 167 4.15 14.21 -68.39
CA ASP A 167 4.09 15.54 -67.78
C ASP A 167 3.48 15.50 -66.36
N CYS A 168 2.75 14.43 -66.04
CA CYS A 168 2.08 14.22 -64.76
C CYS A 168 2.86 13.33 -63.79
N ASP A 169 3.98 12.74 -64.22
CA ASP A 169 4.85 11.89 -63.39
C ASP A 169 5.51 12.75 -62.30
N ASP A 170 5.09 12.56 -61.05
CA ASP A 170 5.63 13.29 -59.91
C ASP A 170 6.91 12.66 -59.33
N GLY A 171 7.34 11.54 -59.92
CA GLY A 171 8.51 10.76 -59.54
C GLY A 171 8.26 9.77 -58.41
N ASN A 172 7.03 9.65 -57.91
CA ASN A 172 6.63 8.60 -57.00
C ASN A 172 6.29 7.34 -57.79
N ALA A 173 6.98 6.25 -57.47
CA ALA A 173 6.79 4.99 -58.18
C ALA A 173 5.65 4.14 -57.58
N CYS A 174 5.06 4.56 -56.45
CA CYS A 174 4.18 3.71 -55.63
C CYS A 174 2.71 4.15 -55.56
N ASP A 175 2.38 5.35 -56.02
CA ASP A 175 1.01 5.83 -56.28
C ASP A 175 0.52 5.49 -57.70
N GLY A 176 1.37 4.84 -58.50
CA GLY A 176 1.01 4.27 -59.79
C GLY A 176 1.14 5.28 -60.93
N ALA A 177 1.04 4.78 -62.16
CA ALA A 177 1.24 5.62 -63.34
C ALA A 177 0.10 6.64 -63.50
N GLU A 178 0.46 7.90 -63.47
CA GLU A 178 -0.42 9.05 -63.66
C GLU A 178 -0.80 9.19 -65.13
N SER A 179 -1.92 9.87 -65.38
CA SER A 179 -2.39 10.09 -66.74
C SER A 179 -2.85 11.52 -66.94
N CYS A 180 -2.61 12.04 -68.13
CA CYS A 180 -3.18 13.31 -68.55
C CYS A 180 -4.62 13.09 -69.01
N GLY A 181 -5.59 13.70 -68.32
CA GLY A 181 -7.01 13.64 -68.66
C GLY A 181 -7.34 14.31 -70.00
N GLU A 182 -8.54 14.06 -70.53
CA GLU A 182 -9.00 14.74 -71.76
C GLU A 182 -9.19 16.26 -71.58
N ASP A 183 -9.30 16.70 -70.33
CA ASP A 183 -9.35 18.10 -69.88
C ASP A 183 -7.96 18.68 -69.56
N HIS A 184 -6.89 17.94 -69.85
CA HIS A 184 -5.51 18.33 -69.57
C HIS A 184 -5.18 18.51 -68.08
N VAL A 185 -5.96 17.87 -67.20
CA VAL A 185 -5.70 17.77 -65.76
C VAL A 185 -4.95 16.47 -65.49
N CYS A 186 -3.93 16.53 -64.64
CA CYS A 186 -3.25 15.32 -64.19
C CYS A 186 -4.16 14.51 -63.27
N VAL A 187 -4.36 13.24 -63.62
CA VAL A 187 -5.11 12.26 -62.84
C VAL A 187 -4.10 11.35 -62.16
N GLU A 188 -4.18 11.30 -60.83
CA GLU A 188 -3.38 10.41 -59.99
C GLU A 188 -3.55 8.94 -60.42
N GLY A 189 -2.47 8.17 -60.26
CA GLY A 189 -2.48 6.74 -60.50
C GLY A 189 -3.30 5.97 -59.48
N GLU A 190 -3.51 4.68 -59.76
CA GLU A 190 -3.98 3.75 -58.73
C GLU A 190 -2.76 3.27 -57.92
N PRO A 191 -2.75 3.45 -56.59
CA PRO A 191 -1.64 3.03 -55.75
C PRO A 191 -1.27 1.57 -55.96
N LEU A 192 0.04 1.30 -56.00
CA LEU A 192 0.54 -0.06 -56.10
C LEU A 192 0.33 -0.80 -54.77
N ASP A 193 0.06 -2.11 -54.87
CA ASP A 193 -0.03 -2.98 -53.70
C ASP A 193 1.28 -2.94 -52.90
N ALA A 194 1.19 -3.08 -51.58
CA ALA A 194 2.35 -3.19 -50.70
C ALA A 194 3.24 -4.38 -51.12
N GLY A 195 4.55 -4.16 -51.18
CA GLY A 195 5.55 -5.12 -51.67
C GLY A 195 5.79 -5.09 -53.19
N ALA A 196 5.10 -4.22 -53.94
CA ALA A 196 5.41 -4.02 -55.36
C ALA A 196 6.82 -3.44 -55.55
N GLU A 197 7.55 -3.95 -56.55
CA GLU A 197 8.89 -3.45 -56.90
C GLU A 197 8.82 -1.99 -57.38
N CYS A 198 9.64 -1.13 -56.80
CA CYS A 198 9.75 0.28 -57.18
C CYS A 198 11.21 0.73 -57.28
N THR A 199 11.44 1.94 -57.81
CA THR A 199 12.79 2.52 -57.90
C THR A 199 12.85 3.81 -57.10
N ARG A 200 13.74 3.87 -56.11
CA ARG A 200 13.93 5.05 -55.26
C ARG A 200 14.61 6.17 -56.04
N SER A 201 14.44 7.41 -55.55
CA SER A 201 15.18 8.59 -56.00
C SER A 201 16.69 8.34 -55.93
N GLY A 202 17.31 8.02 -57.06
CA GLY A 202 18.72 7.58 -57.13
C GLY A 202 18.96 6.31 -57.97
N GLY A 203 17.90 5.63 -58.42
CA GLY A 203 18.00 4.44 -59.25
C GLY A 203 18.27 3.15 -58.47
N GLU A 204 18.11 3.19 -57.15
CA GLU A 204 18.24 2.03 -56.28
C GLU A 204 16.89 1.28 -56.21
N PRO A 205 16.91 -0.06 -56.17
CA PRO A 205 15.69 -0.84 -55.99
C PRO A 205 15.04 -0.55 -54.63
N GLY A 206 13.71 -0.60 -54.61
CA GLY A 206 12.86 -0.41 -53.45
C GLY A 206 11.60 -1.27 -53.55
N VAL A 207 10.81 -1.25 -52.48
CA VAL A 207 9.47 -1.85 -52.41
C VAL A 207 8.46 -0.81 -51.94
N CYS A 208 7.23 -0.90 -52.42
CA CYS A 208 6.17 0.02 -52.02
C CYS A 208 5.60 -0.34 -50.65
N ASN A 209 5.52 0.64 -49.76
CA ASN A 209 4.74 0.55 -48.53
C ASN A 209 3.96 1.87 -48.34
N ALA A 210 2.63 1.79 -48.30
CA ALA A 210 1.74 2.94 -48.15
C ALA A 210 2.12 4.14 -49.05
N GLU A 211 2.18 3.91 -50.38
CA GLU A 211 2.51 4.91 -51.42
C GLU A 211 3.94 5.46 -51.37
N LEU A 212 4.82 4.92 -50.50
CA LEU A 212 6.23 5.28 -50.43
C LEU A 212 7.12 4.14 -50.91
N CYS A 213 8.10 4.46 -51.76
CA CYS A 213 9.15 3.51 -52.16
C CYS A 213 10.25 3.43 -51.08
N VAL A 214 10.20 2.38 -50.24
CA VAL A 214 11.16 2.14 -49.15
C VAL A 214 12.30 1.21 -49.60
N ALA A 215 13.42 1.26 -48.88
CA ALA A 215 14.53 0.34 -49.16
C ALA A 215 14.14 -1.07 -48.71
N PRO A 216 14.50 -2.12 -49.47
CA PRO A 216 14.22 -3.47 -49.05
C PRO A 216 15.09 -3.82 -47.83
N GLY A 217 14.53 -4.62 -46.93
CA GLY A 217 15.15 -5.09 -45.72
C GLY A 217 14.33 -4.76 -44.48
N CYS A 218 14.60 -5.57 -43.46
CA CYS A 218 13.86 -5.61 -42.22
C CYS A 218 13.58 -4.26 -41.57
N GLY A 219 12.33 -4.09 -41.15
CA GLY A 219 11.78 -2.92 -40.47
C GLY A 219 11.22 -1.88 -41.45
N ASN A 220 10.93 -2.27 -42.69
CA ASN A 220 10.35 -1.37 -43.69
C ASN A 220 8.82 -1.48 -43.78
N GLY A 221 8.21 -2.38 -43.01
CA GLY A 221 6.77 -2.64 -42.91
C GLY A 221 6.20 -3.50 -44.04
N VAL A 222 7.03 -4.16 -44.85
CA VAL A 222 6.62 -5.07 -45.92
C VAL A 222 7.55 -6.29 -45.98
N PRO A 223 7.03 -7.53 -45.83
CA PRO A 223 7.88 -8.72 -45.87
C PRO A 223 8.62 -8.89 -47.20
N ASP A 224 9.94 -8.77 -47.20
CA ASP A 224 10.82 -8.93 -48.36
C ASP A 224 11.32 -10.37 -48.57
N GLU A 225 11.99 -10.63 -49.71
CA GLU A 225 12.58 -11.95 -49.98
C GLU A 225 13.65 -12.31 -48.93
N GLY A 226 13.33 -13.29 -48.07
CA GLY A 226 14.21 -13.77 -47.01
C GLY A 226 13.77 -13.40 -45.60
N GLU A 227 12.70 -12.61 -45.48
CA GLU A 227 12.04 -12.27 -44.21
C GLU A 227 10.82 -13.16 -43.99
N GLU A 228 10.52 -13.45 -42.73
CA GLU A 228 9.33 -14.24 -42.35
C GLU A 228 8.13 -13.32 -42.11
N CYS A 229 8.39 -12.10 -41.62
CA CYS A 229 7.45 -11.03 -41.34
C CYS A 229 8.17 -9.68 -41.44
N ASP A 230 7.45 -8.56 -41.45
CA ASP A 230 8.01 -7.22 -41.26
C ASP A 230 6.88 -6.29 -40.75
N ASP A 231 7.03 -5.82 -39.51
CA ASP A 231 6.11 -4.93 -38.79
C ASP A 231 6.65 -3.50 -38.66
N GLY A 232 7.82 -3.21 -39.24
CA GLY A 232 8.51 -1.94 -39.10
C GLY A 232 9.60 -1.91 -38.02
N ALA A 233 9.95 -3.03 -37.40
CA ALA A 233 10.98 -3.13 -36.34
C ALA A 233 10.74 -2.08 -35.24
N ASP A 234 9.59 -2.21 -34.60
CA ASP A 234 9.04 -1.22 -33.67
C ASP A 234 9.60 -1.33 -32.24
N GLY A 235 10.42 -2.36 -31.98
CA GLY A 235 11.02 -2.67 -30.69
C GLY A 235 10.21 -3.63 -29.81
N ASP A 236 9.13 -4.23 -30.28
CA ASP A 236 8.33 -5.25 -29.58
C ASP A 236 8.46 -6.64 -30.23
N ASP A 237 9.44 -7.44 -29.77
CA ASP A 237 9.67 -8.80 -30.26
C ASP A 237 8.51 -9.80 -29.98
N LEU A 238 7.44 -9.40 -29.29
CA LEU A 238 6.32 -10.28 -28.89
C LEU A 238 5.03 -10.07 -29.69
N ASP A 239 5.02 -9.15 -30.66
CA ASP A 239 3.83 -8.74 -31.39
C ASP A 239 3.50 -9.61 -32.63
N GLY A 240 4.35 -10.61 -32.90
CA GLY A 240 4.25 -11.52 -34.03
C GLY A 240 5.44 -11.42 -34.99
N CYS A 241 6.17 -10.30 -34.97
CA CYS A 241 7.41 -10.13 -35.68
C CYS A 241 8.51 -9.65 -34.73
N ARG A 242 9.74 -10.14 -34.92
CA ARG A 242 10.90 -9.59 -34.23
C ARG A 242 11.53 -8.48 -35.04
N ASP A 243 12.34 -7.65 -34.38
CA ASP A 243 13.16 -6.62 -35.04
C ASP A 243 14.20 -7.18 -36.04
N ASP A 244 14.39 -8.51 -36.07
CA ASP A 244 15.22 -9.22 -37.06
C ASP A 244 14.40 -9.89 -38.18
N CYS A 245 13.10 -9.60 -38.26
CA CYS A 245 12.14 -10.07 -39.26
C CYS A 245 11.98 -11.59 -39.30
N THR A 246 12.17 -12.21 -38.13
CA THR A 246 11.76 -13.58 -37.85
C THR A 246 10.46 -13.59 -37.06
N PHE A 247 9.66 -14.64 -37.22
CA PHE A 247 8.44 -14.77 -36.44
C PHE A 247 8.73 -14.88 -34.93
N THR A 248 7.96 -14.18 -34.10
CA THR A 248 8.05 -14.28 -32.64
C THR A 248 7.94 -15.73 -32.15
N CYS A 249 7.09 -16.56 -32.74
CA CYS A 249 7.04 -17.99 -32.40
C CYS A 249 6.61 -18.87 -33.57
N GLU A 250 7.15 -20.08 -33.62
CA GLU A 250 6.66 -21.18 -34.46
C GLU A 250 6.09 -22.32 -33.62
N THR A 251 6.48 -22.38 -32.35
CA THR A 251 6.03 -23.40 -31.40
C THR A 251 5.68 -22.79 -30.05
N ALA A 252 4.80 -23.46 -29.31
CA ALA A 252 4.42 -23.04 -27.95
C ALA A 252 5.62 -22.98 -26.99
N ALA A 253 6.68 -23.77 -27.24
CA ALA A 253 7.86 -23.81 -26.37
C ALA A 253 8.75 -22.57 -26.49
N GLU A 254 8.61 -21.78 -27.55
CA GLU A 254 9.32 -20.50 -27.72
C GLU A 254 8.63 -19.34 -26.99
N CYS A 255 7.39 -19.55 -26.54
CA CYS A 255 6.61 -18.60 -25.78
C CYS A 255 6.69 -18.80 -24.27
N ASP A 256 7.47 -19.80 -23.81
CA ASP A 256 7.67 -20.08 -22.39
C ASP A 256 8.44 -18.93 -21.74
N ASP A 257 7.79 -18.19 -20.86
CA ASP A 257 8.38 -17.06 -20.14
C ASP A 257 9.03 -17.48 -18.81
N ASP A 258 9.14 -18.80 -18.58
CA ASP A 258 9.59 -19.45 -17.34
C ASP A 258 8.71 -19.10 -16.11
N ASP A 259 7.53 -18.49 -16.29
CA ASP A 259 6.55 -18.23 -15.22
C ASP A 259 5.56 -19.39 -15.09
N ALA A 260 5.86 -20.29 -14.17
CA ALA A 260 5.01 -21.42 -13.85
C ALA A 260 3.59 -21.03 -13.38
N CYS A 261 3.32 -19.76 -13.04
CA CYS A 261 2.05 -19.30 -12.48
C CYS A 261 1.01 -18.90 -13.50
N ASN A 262 1.43 -18.51 -14.69
CA ASN A 262 0.50 -18.13 -15.76
C ASN A 262 0.18 -19.31 -16.69
N GLY A 263 0.88 -20.44 -16.50
CA GLY A 263 0.60 -21.72 -17.13
C GLY A 263 1.16 -21.82 -18.54
N VAL A 264 1.07 -23.02 -19.13
CA VAL A 264 1.71 -23.28 -20.43
C VAL A 264 1.16 -22.36 -21.53
N GLU A 265 2.05 -21.56 -22.08
CA GLU A 265 1.82 -20.58 -23.12
C GLU A 265 1.59 -21.27 -24.46
N SER A 266 0.99 -20.53 -25.38
CA SER A 266 0.68 -21.03 -26.71
C SER A 266 1.04 -20.01 -27.78
N CYS A 267 1.56 -20.50 -28.90
CA CYS A 267 1.80 -19.68 -30.08
C CYS A 267 0.55 -19.68 -30.97
N ASP A 268 -0.04 -18.52 -31.27
CA ASP A 268 -1.04 -18.41 -32.33
C ASP A 268 -0.33 -18.41 -33.69
N LEU A 269 -0.33 -19.55 -34.37
CA LEU A 269 0.32 -19.73 -35.66
C LEU A 269 -0.28 -18.90 -36.81
N ALA A 270 -1.43 -18.25 -36.63
CA ALA A 270 -1.99 -17.34 -37.64
C ALA A 270 -1.37 -15.95 -37.58
N THR A 271 -0.96 -15.51 -36.39
CA THR A 271 -0.38 -14.18 -36.13
C THR A 271 1.05 -14.24 -35.60
N HIS A 272 1.57 -15.45 -35.36
CA HIS A 272 2.85 -15.72 -34.71
C HIS A 272 3.03 -15.06 -33.34
N THR A 273 1.94 -14.73 -32.65
CA THR A 273 1.97 -14.08 -31.33
C THR A 273 1.91 -15.10 -30.20
N CYS A 274 2.67 -14.82 -29.14
CA CYS A 274 2.61 -15.59 -27.91
C CYS A 274 1.37 -15.21 -27.09
N ARG A 275 0.64 -16.22 -26.64
CA ARG A 275 -0.50 -16.09 -25.75
C ARG A 275 -0.18 -16.75 -24.44
N ASN A 276 -0.34 -15.98 -23.38
CA ASN A 276 -0.17 -16.47 -22.04
C ASN A 276 -1.14 -17.62 -21.74
N GLY A 277 -0.72 -18.53 -20.86
CA GLY A 277 -1.51 -19.68 -20.43
C GLY A 277 -2.71 -19.30 -19.56
N SER A 278 -3.31 -20.34 -18.97
CA SER A 278 -4.31 -20.16 -17.92
C SER A 278 -3.61 -20.12 -16.56
N PRO A 279 -3.81 -19.06 -15.75
CA PRO A 279 -3.20 -18.96 -14.44
C PRO A 279 -3.48 -20.19 -13.57
N LEU A 280 -2.45 -20.64 -12.85
CA LEU A 280 -2.58 -21.74 -11.90
C LEU A 280 -3.43 -21.30 -10.71
N ASP A 281 -4.46 -22.09 -10.41
CA ASP A 281 -5.20 -21.97 -9.15
C ASP A 281 -4.44 -22.75 -8.07
N CYS A 282 -3.66 -22.01 -7.27
CA CYS A 282 -2.86 -22.59 -6.20
C CYS A 282 -3.66 -22.83 -4.91
N ASN A 283 -4.92 -22.43 -4.86
CA ASN A 283 -5.76 -22.64 -3.68
C ASN A 283 -6.04 -24.15 -3.50
N ASP A 284 -5.44 -24.74 -2.47
CA ASP A 284 -5.67 -26.16 -2.16
C ASP A 284 -6.88 -26.40 -1.24
N GLY A 285 -7.55 -25.32 -0.85
CA GLY A 285 -8.69 -25.31 0.05
C GLY A 285 -8.32 -25.49 1.53
N ASP A 286 -7.03 -25.49 1.88
CA ASP A 286 -6.56 -25.45 3.25
C ASP A 286 -6.35 -24.00 3.70
N ASN A 287 -7.07 -23.58 4.74
CA ASN A 287 -6.95 -22.22 5.26
C ASN A 287 -5.76 -22.05 6.22
N CYS A 288 -4.99 -23.12 6.45
CA CYS A 288 -3.75 -23.09 7.22
C CYS A 288 -2.51 -22.83 6.35
N THR A 289 -2.68 -22.68 5.03
CA THR A 289 -1.59 -22.35 4.11
C THR A 289 -1.77 -20.96 3.52
N GLU A 290 -0.66 -20.25 3.32
CA GLU A 290 -0.66 -19.06 2.47
C GLU A 290 -0.45 -19.51 1.03
N ASP A 291 -1.57 -19.73 0.33
CA ASP A 291 -1.54 -20.15 -1.07
C ASP A 291 -0.98 -19.02 -1.94
N SER A 292 0.22 -19.25 -2.46
CA SER A 292 0.91 -18.29 -3.32
C SER A 292 1.45 -19.01 -4.55
N CYS A 293 1.60 -18.27 -5.63
CA CYS A 293 2.29 -18.78 -6.79
C CYS A 293 3.64 -18.07 -6.93
N ASP A 294 4.71 -18.86 -6.97
CA ASP A 294 6.06 -18.39 -7.23
C ASP A 294 6.39 -18.63 -8.70
N PRO A 295 6.76 -17.59 -9.49
CA PRO A 295 6.99 -17.77 -10.92
C PRO A 295 8.00 -18.85 -11.27
N SER A 296 9.03 -19.06 -10.43
CA SER A 296 10.07 -20.06 -10.68
C SER A 296 9.70 -21.47 -10.20
N PHE A 297 8.86 -21.59 -9.16
CA PHE A 297 8.57 -22.88 -8.50
C PHE A 297 7.11 -23.34 -8.65
N GLY A 298 6.23 -22.51 -9.21
CA GLY A 298 4.80 -22.73 -9.28
C GLY A 298 4.11 -22.55 -7.94
N CYS A 299 3.00 -23.28 -7.74
CA CYS A 299 2.22 -23.19 -6.51
C CYS A 299 3.03 -23.57 -5.26
N ARG A 300 2.99 -22.70 -4.26
CA ARG A 300 3.52 -22.91 -2.93
C ARG A 300 2.43 -22.67 -1.90
N ASN A 301 2.29 -23.61 -0.99
CA ASN A 301 1.33 -23.55 0.11
C ASN A 301 2.10 -23.69 1.44
N PRO A 302 2.98 -22.73 1.78
CA PRO A 302 3.62 -22.70 3.10
C PRO A 302 2.57 -22.65 4.20
N LEU A 303 2.81 -23.35 5.30
CA LEU A 303 1.98 -23.25 6.49
C LEU A 303 2.11 -21.83 7.07
N ILE A 304 1.01 -21.33 7.60
CA ILE A 304 0.97 -20.09 8.39
C ILE A 304 1.40 -20.47 9.81
N ASP A 305 2.43 -19.78 10.29
CA ASP A 305 3.04 -19.84 11.63
C ASP A 305 2.99 -18.38 12.14
N GLU A 306 1.96 -18.03 12.92
CA GLU A 306 1.64 -16.64 13.29
C GLU A 306 2.49 -16.15 14.48
N ASP A 307 3.01 -17.05 15.31
CA ASP A 307 3.88 -16.73 16.44
C ASP A 307 5.38 -17.02 16.23
N ASP A 308 5.77 -17.57 15.07
CA ASP A 308 7.13 -17.84 14.62
C ASP A 308 7.89 -18.88 15.49
N ASP A 309 7.19 -19.83 16.13
CA ASP A 309 7.81 -20.88 16.93
C ASP A 309 8.33 -22.09 16.12
N GLY A 310 8.04 -22.10 14.81
CA GLY A 310 8.41 -23.14 13.87
C GLY A 310 7.38 -24.27 13.75
N PHE A 311 6.21 -24.11 14.36
CA PHE A 311 5.06 -24.98 14.28
C PHE A 311 3.85 -24.16 13.77
N ALA A 312 2.79 -24.86 13.38
CA ALA A 312 1.60 -24.23 12.80
C ALA A 312 0.33 -24.91 13.36
N PRO A 313 -0.82 -24.22 13.40
CA PRO A 313 -1.93 -24.55 14.30
C PRO A 313 -2.71 -25.81 13.93
N ALA A 314 -3.32 -26.40 14.96
CA ALA A 314 -4.20 -27.56 14.86
C ALA A 314 -5.71 -27.27 14.91
N ARG A 315 -6.21 -26.05 15.20
CA ARG A 315 -7.54 -25.48 14.81
C ARG A 315 -8.07 -24.33 15.68
N LEU A 316 -8.65 -23.35 14.96
CA LEU A 316 -10.08 -23.02 15.04
C LEU A 316 -10.73 -23.08 13.63
N GLY A 317 -11.17 -24.26 13.18
CA GLY A 317 -12.31 -24.33 12.25
C GLY A 317 -12.24 -25.19 10.97
N THR A 318 -11.15 -25.25 10.20
CA THR A 318 -11.23 -25.88 8.85
C THR A 318 -10.05 -26.71 8.34
N CYS A 319 -8.88 -26.72 8.98
CA CYS A 319 -7.77 -27.55 8.47
C CYS A 319 -8.03 -29.03 8.78
N SER A 320 -8.26 -29.82 7.73
CA SER A 320 -8.79 -31.19 7.84
C SER A 320 -7.82 -32.23 7.29
N THR A 321 -6.72 -32.51 8.00
CA THR A 321 -6.06 -33.82 7.91
C THR A 321 -5.49 -34.31 9.26
N MET A 322 -5.61 -35.62 9.49
CA MET A 322 -5.55 -36.37 10.77
C MET A 322 -4.10 -36.61 11.32
N PRO A 323 -3.89 -37.35 12.46
CA PRO A 323 -3.08 -36.92 13.60
C PRO A 323 -1.65 -37.48 13.67
N GLY A 324 -0.76 -36.72 14.31
CA GLY A 324 0.55 -37.19 14.73
C GLY A 324 1.45 -36.08 15.28
N SER A 325 1.20 -35.64 16.53
CA SER A 325 2.19 -35.08 17.48
C SER A 325 3.15 -33.97 17.02
N SER A 326 2.83 -33.17 16.01
CA SER A 326 3.75 -32.17 15.43
C SER A 326 3.07 -30.85 15.06
N ARG A 327 1.97 -30.51 15.71
CA ARG A 327 1.16 -29.34 15.35
C ARG A 327 0.92 -28.49 16.57
N ASP A 328 1.12 -27.20 16.40
CA ASP A 328 0.96 -26.21 17.44
C ASP A 328 -0.53 -26.09 17.81
N CYS A 329 -0.77 -25.94 19.11
CA CYS A 329 -2.10 -25.90 19.70
C CYS A 329 -2.58 -24.47 19.98
N ASP A 330 -1.70 -23.46 19.92
CA ASP A 330 -1.98 -22.04 20.06
C ASP A 330 -1.00 -21.15 19.25
N ASP A 331 -1.23 -21.02 17.94
CA ASP A 331 -0.47 -20.21 16.96
C ASP A 331 -0.40 -18.69 17.24
N GLY A 332 -0.83 -18.25 18.41
CA GLY A 332 -0.65 -16.88 18.90
C GLY A 332 0.34 -16.78 20.05
N ASP A 333 0.98 -17.87 20.46
CA ASP A 333 1.85 -17.99 21.63
C ASP A 333 3.09 -18.86 21.35
N ASP A 334 4.21 -18.18 21.10
CA ASP A 334 5.52 -18.77 20.78
C ASP A 334 6.11 -19.70 21.85
N SER A 335 5.47 -19.78 23.02
CA SER A 335 5.84 -20.66 24.11
C SER A 335 5.04 -21.96 24.17
N THR A 336 4.02 -22.12 23.31
CA THR A 336 3.08 -23.25 23.32
C THR A 336 3.18 -24.07 22.02
N TYR A 337 4.11 -25.03 21.98
CA TYR A 337 4.35 -25.88 20.81
C TYR A 337 4.68 -27.32 21.19
N PRO A 338 4.57 -28.28 20.25
CA PRO A 338 4.99 -29.66 20.45
C PRO A 338 6.36 -29.85 21.10
N GLY A 339 6.36 -30.31 22.36
CA GLY A 339 7.58 -30.55 23.14
C GLY A 339 8.21 -29.30 23.78
N ALA A 340 7.47 -28.20 23.87
CA ALA A 340 7.84 -27.05 24.70
C ALA A 340 8.01 -27.45 26.17
N PRO A 341 8.84 -26.75 26.96
CA PRO A 341 8.88 -26.94 28.40
C PRO A 341 7.58 -26.44 29.06
N GLU A 342 6.93 -27.30 29.85
CA GLU A 342 5.76 -26.92 30.64
C GLU A 342 6.05 -25.77 31.62
N GLN A 343 5.03 -24.94 31.85
CA GLN A 343 5.00 -23.90 32.88
C GLN A 343 3.91 -24.25 33.90
N CYS A 344 4.01 -23.73 35.13
CA CYS A 344 3.03 -24.02 36.17
C CYS A 344 1.90 -22.97 36.16
N ASP A 345 1.03 -23.05 35.18
CA ASP A 345 -0.05 -22.08 34.95
C ASP A 345 -1.37 -22.70 34.48
N ASP A 346 -1.52 -24.02 34.68
CA ASP A 346 -2.67 -24.81 34.27
C ASP A 346 -2.89 -24.85 32.73
N ILE A 347 -1.84 -24.64 31.92
CA ILE A 347 -1.87 -24.70 30.44
C ILE A 347 -0.86 -25.75 29.93
N SER A 348 -1.30 -26.56 28.95
CA SER A 348 -0.42 -27.47 28.19
C SER A 348 0.40 -26.66 27.19
N HIS A 349 1.68 -26.45 27.49
CA HIS A 349 2.59 -25.75 26.59
C HIS A 349 3.15 -26.69 25.53
N ASP A 350 3.30 -27.97 25.83
CA ASP A 350 3.92 -28.94 24.94
C ASP A 350 2.95 -29.58 23.92
N CYS A 351 1.68 -29.15 23.95
CA CYS A 351 0.59 -29.60 23.10
C CYS A 351 0.29 -31.12 23.16
N ASP A 352 0.64 -31.83 24.23
CA ASP A 352 0.35 -33.26 24.41
C ASP A 352 -0.99 -33.56 25.12
N ALA A 353 -1.71 -32.50 25.50
CA ALA A 353 -2.99 -32.47 26.23
C ALA A 353 -2.92 -32.88 27.70
N ARG A 354 -1.72 -33.06 28.25
CA ARG A 354 -1.46 -33.05 29.69
C ARG A 354 -1.07 -31.61 30.07
N VAL A 355 -1.26 -31.30 31.33
CA VAL A 355 -1.10 -29.93 31.84
C VAL A 355 -0.14 -30.01 33.01
N ASP A 356 0.87 -29.14 32.99
CA ASP A 356 1.84 -28.92 34.05
C ASP A 356 2.62 -30.22 34.42
N GLU A 357 2.78 -31.15 33.47
CA GLU A 357 3.61 -32.34 33.66
C GLU A 357 5.11 -32.04 33.53
N ASP A 358 5.93 -33.02 33.92
CA ASP A 358 7.39 -32.92 33.88
C ASP A 358 8.03 -31.72 34.63
N LEU A 359 7.20 -30.99 35.38
CA LEU A 359 7.59 -29.96 36.32
C LEU A 359 8.08 -30.55 37.66
N ALA A 360 9.01 -29.85 38.28
CA ALA A 360 9.38 -30.14 39.66
C ALA A 360 8.23 -29.74 40.60
N THR A 361 7.65 -30.71 41.29
CA THR A 361 6.62 -30.44 42.30
C THR A 361 7.24 -29.99 43.62
N LEU A 362 6.66 -28.94 44.21
CA LEU A 362 6.94 -28.48 45.56
C LEU A 362 6.04 -29.23 46.56
N ARG A 363 6.57 -29.47 47.76
CA ARG A 363 5.76 -29.84 48.92
C ARG A 363 5.32 -28.56 49.60
N CYS A 364 4.02 -28.32 49.58
CA CYS A 364 3.39 -27.12 50.07
C CYS A 364 2.57 -27.46 51.30
N TYR A 365 2.75 -26.69 52.37
CA TYR A 365 2.11 -26.91 53.66
C TYR A 365 1.18 -25.73 53.95
N ARG A 366 0.04 -25.98 54.61
CA ARG A 366 -0.91 -24.93 54.93
C ARG A 366 -0.26 -23.93 55.89
N ASP A 367 -0.53 -22.65 55.65
CA ASP A 367 -0.27 -21.53 56.54
C ASP A 367 -1.61 -20.81 56.69
N ALA A 368 -2.46 -21.29 57.61
CA ALA A 368 -3.87 -20.89 57.63
C ALA A 368 -4.11 -19.52 58.27
N ASP A 369 -3.13 -19.00 58.99
CA ASP A 369 -3.18 -17.70 59.64
C ASP A 369 -2.24 -16.65 59.06
N GLU A 370 -1.49 -17.03 58.01
CA GLU A 370 -0.66 -16.18 57.15
C GLU A 370 0.54 -15.55 57.89
N ASP A 371 1.09 -16.24 58.87
CA ASP A 371 2.24 -15.77 59.65
C ASP A 371 3.61 -16.20 59.08
N GLY A 372 3.60 -17.04 58.04
CA GLY A 372 4.78 -17.53 57.36
C GLY A 372 5.37 -18.80 57.96
N TRP A 373 4.67 -19.48 58.87
CA TRP A 373 5.06 -20.75 59.47
C TRP A 373 4.01 -21.84 59.14
N PRO A 374 4.41 -22.94 58.50
CA PRO A 374 3.45 -23.92 58.03
C PRO A 374 3.12 -25.00 59.07
N ASP A 375 1.92 -25.59 58.99
CA ASP A 375 1.56 -26.83 59.68
C ASP A 375 2.15 -28.06 58.97
N ILE A 376 2.98 -28.85 59.67
CA ILE A 376 3.58 -30.09 59.15
C ILE A 376 2.54 -31.15 58.76
N MET A 377 1.34 -31.11 59.35
CA MET A 377 0.32 -32.16 59.21
C MET A 377 -0.65 -31.92 58.06
N ASP A 378 -0.72 -30.71 57.49
CA ASP A 378 -1.57 -30.39 56.33
C ASP A 378 -0.71 -29.96 55.13
N TRP A 379 -0.60 -30.84 54.13
CA TRP A 379 0.24 -30.62 52.96
C TRP A 379 -0.32 -31.18 51.66
N VAL A 380 0.11 -30.59 50.55
CA VAL A 380 -0.17 -31.00 49.16
C VAL A 380 1.11 -30.95 48.32
N GLU A 381 1.14 -31.67 47.20
CA GLU A 381 2.18 -31.57 46.17
C GLU A 381 1.62 -30.85 44.95
N ALA A 382 2.30 -29.80 44.50
CA ALA A 382 1.93 -28.97 43.35
C ALA A 382 3.17 -28.28 42.76
N CYS A 383 3.16 -27.91 41.48
CA CYS A 383 4.29 -27.20 40.86
C CYS A 383 4.47 -25.77 41.42
N ALA A 384 3.39 -25.16 41.91
CA ALA A 384 3.36 -23.94 42.70
C ALA A 384 2.44 -24.14 43.91
N CYS A 385 2.76 -23.51 45.04
CA CYS A 385 1.93 -23.65 46.23
C CYS A 385 0.57 -22.96 46.04
N PRO A 386 -0.54 -23.67 46.25
CA PRO A 386 -1.88 -23.07 46.19
C PRO A 386 -2.05 -21.95 47.22
N ASP A 387 -3.05 -21.11 47.03
CA ASP A 387 -3.40 -20.06 47.99
C ASP A 387 -3.59 -20.64 49.41
N GLY A 388 -2.95 -19.99 50.40
CA GLY A 388 -2.94 -20.44 51.80
C GLY A 388 -1.96 -21.58 52.09
N PHE A 389 -1.08 -21.91 51.16
CA PHE A 389 0.04 -22.84 51.37
C PHE A 389 1.37 -22.15 51.04
N ILE A 390 2.41 -22.52 51.79
CA ILE A 390 3.79 -22.07 51.58
C ILE A 390 4.73 -23.27 51.40
N PRO A 391 5.85 -23.13 50.68
CA PRO A 391 6.79 -24.22 50.50
C PRO A 391 7.47 -24.62 51.82
N GLU A 392 8.00 -25.85 51.87
CA GLU A 392 8.77 -26.33 53.02
C GLU A 392 9.87 -25.32 53.43
N ARG A 393 9.84 -24.87 54.69
CA ARG A 393 10.86 -23.95 55.20
C ARG A 393 12.21 -24.65 55.34
N ALA A 394 13.28 -23.95 54.95
CA ALA A 394 14.63 -24.52 54.88
C ALA A 394 15.22 -24.92 56.25
N ASP A 395 14.69 -24.36 57.34
CA ASP A 395 15.08 -24.64 58.72
C ASP A 395 14.22 -25.74 59.38
N SER A 396 13.25 -26.31 58.65
CA SER A 396 12.35 -27.39 59.12
C SER A 396 11.62 -27.07 60.43
N GLN A 397 11.28 -25.80 60.64
CA GLN A 397 10.48 -25.36 61.78
C GLN A 397 9.02 -25.13 61.34
N TRP A 398 8.09 -25.48 62.23
CA TRP A 398 6.65 -25.63 61.95
C TRP A 398 5.84 -24.81 62.93
N ASP A 399 4.67 -24.40 62.50
CA ASP A 399 3.70 -23.76 63.36
C ASP A 399 3.03 -24.79 64.27
N CYS A 400 2.98 -24.48 65.57
CA CYS A 400 2.30 -25.26 66.58
C CYS A 400 0.82 -24.85 66.75
N ALA A 401 0.38 -23.74 66.16
CA ALA A 401 -1.00 -23.25 66.16
C ALA A 401 -1.37 -22.47 64.87
N ASP A 402 -1.68 -23.23 63.82
CA ASP A 402 -2.07 -22.81 62.44
C ASP A 402 -3.35 -21.93 62.33
N ASN A 403 -3.81 -21.34 63.42
CA ASN A 403 -4.95 -20.42 63.45
C ASN A 403 -4.72 -19.21 64.37
N VAL A 404 -3.49 -18.98 64.82
CA VAL A 404 -3.07 -17.89 65.70
C VAL A 404 -1.75 -17.27 65.19
N PRO A 405 -1.79 -16.17 64.41
CA PRO A 405 -0.60 -15.63 63.70
C PRO A 405 0.56 -15.13 64.58
N LEU A 406 0.38 -15.16 65.91
CA LEU A 406 1.37 -14.73 66.89
C LEU A 406 2.16 -15.93 67.43
N VAL A 407 1.70 -17.15 67.19
CA VAL A 407 2.25 -18.38 67.74
C VAL A 407 3.09 -19.00 66.64
N ASN A 408 4.40 -18.84 66.70
CA ASN A 408 5.31 -19.44 65.76
C ASN A 408 6.76 -19.42 66.26
N PRO A 409 7.67 -20.24 65.71
CA PRO A 409 9.08 -20.24 66.09
C PRO A 409 9.89 -18.96 65.84
N GLY A 410 9.29 -17.94 65.23
CA GLY A 410 9.87 -16.60 65.11
C GLY A 410 9.48 -15.67 66.24
N TYR A 411 8.59 -16.08 67.14
CA TYR A 411 8.11 -15.27 68.25
C TYR A 411 9.24 -14.94 69.23
N ASP A 412 9.52 -13.64 69.41
CA ASP A 412 10.54 -13.13 70.33
C ASP A 412 9.94 -12.30 71.49
N GLY A 413 8.62 -12.36 71.66
CA GLY A 413 7.88 -11.62 72.66
C GLY A 413 7.92 -12.27 74.05
N ASP A 414 7.65 -11.45 75.07
CA ASP A 414 7.36 -11.95 76.41
C ASP A 414 5.91 -12.48 76.48
N PHE A 415 5.65 -13.42 77.39
CA PHE A 415 4.33 -14.04 77.68
C PHE A 415 3.10 -13.17 77.35
N GLN A 416 2.13 -13.76 76.65
CA GLN A 416 0.81 -13.15 76.43
C GLN A 416 -0.19 -13.49 77.55
N GLU A 417 -0.98 -12.50 77.97
CA GLU A 417 -1.96 -12.61 79.07
C GLU A 417 -2.98 -13.75 78.91
N PHE A 418 -3.27 -14.13 77.66
CA PHE A 418 -4.17 -15.23 77.32
C PHE A 418 -3.35 -16.35 76.69
N GLY A 419 -3.67 -17.62 76.96
CA GLY A 419 -3.13 -18.75 76.20
C GLY A 419 -3.97 -19.02 74.95
N TYR A 420 -3.43 -19.76 73.99
CA TYR A 420 -4.16 -20.21 72.82
C TYR A 420 -4.62 -21.67 72.99
N LEU A 421 -5.57 -22.11 72.16
CA LEU A 421 -5.94 -23.51 72.07
C LEU A 421 -5.09 -24.17 71.01
N ASP A 422 -4.22 -25.10 71.43
CA ASP A 422 -3.41 -25.86 70.49
C ASP A 422 -4.28 -26.86 69.69
N PRO A 423 -3.73 -27.49 68.63
CA PRO A 423 -4.42 -28.54 67.87
C PRO A 423 -4.90 -29.74 68.71
N GLY A 424 -4.34 -29.94 69.91
CA GLY A 424 -4.75 -30.95 70.89
C GLY A 424 -5.92 -30.51 71.80
N ALA A 425 -6.49 -29.33 71.56
CA ALA A 425 -7.50 -28.68 72.38
C ALA A 425 -7.09 -28.50 73.86
N ARG A 426 -5.79 -28.39 74.15
CA ARG A 426 -5.29 -27.91 75.45
C ARG A 426 -5.00 -26.42 75.34
N LEU A 427 -5.22 -25.70 76.45
CA LEU A 427 -4.67 -24.35 76.58
C LEU A 427 -3.14 -24.47 76.63
N SER A 428 -2.46 -23.73 75.75
CA SER A 428 -1.01 -23.68 75.59
C SER A 428 -0.54 -22.22 75.70
N TRP A 429 0.68 -22.06 76.21
CA TRP A 429 1.39 -20.79 76.31
C TRP A 429 2.81 -20.96 75.76
N ASP A 430 2.93 -21.66 74.64
CA ASP A 430 4.18 -21.92 73.91
C ASP A 430 4.04 -21.18 72.58
N TYR A 431 4.28 -19.88 72.62
CA TYR A 431 4.15 -18.93 71.52
C TYR A 431 5.31 -19.00 70.55
N ASP A 432 6.50 -19.46 70.98
CA ASP A 432 7.67 -19.69 70.13
C ASP A 432 7.79 -21.14 69.63
N CYS A 433 6.80 -21.99 69.92
CA CYS A 433 6.72 -23.36 69.45
C CYS A 433 7.99 -24.19 69.71
N ASP A 434 8.80 -23.84 70.72
CA ASP A 434 10.02 -24.57 71.07
C ASP A 434 9.73 -25.82 71.93
N GLY A 435 8.46 -25.99 72.31
CA GLY A 435 7.97 -27.06 73.16
C GLY A 435 8.01 -26.71 74.65
N THR A 436 8.33 -25.46 75.01
CA THR A 436 8.40 -24.92 76.36
C THR A 436 7.44 -23.76 76.50
N GLU A 437 6.55 -23.80 77.50
CA GLU A 437 5.67 -22.66 77.75
C GLU A 437 6.46 -21.41 78.22
N GLU A 438 6.21 -20.23 77.63
CA GLU A 438 6.95 -19.01 77.96
C GLU A 438 6.69 -18.55 79.40
N PRO A 439 7.76 -18.15 80.13
CA PRO A 439 7.60 -17.57 81.45
C PRO A 439 7.16 -16.10 81.36
N GLU A 440 6.21 -15.69 82.19
CA GLU A 440 6.01 -14.27 82.47
C GLU A 440 7.25 -13.64 83.19
N LEU A 441 7.58 -12.37 82.88
CA LEU A 441 7.67 -11.22 83.83
C LEU A 441 8.97 -10.36 83.80
N PRO A 442 8.84 -9.02 83.89
CA PRO A 442 9.97 -8.17 84.30
C PRO A 442 10.21 -8.24 85.82
N ASN A 443 11.47 -8.55 86.18
CA ASN A 443 12.00 -8.82 87.53
C ASN A 443 12.84 -7.69 88.15
N GLU A 444 12.79 -6.51 87.55
CA GLU A 444 13.52 -5.35 88.01
C GLU A 444 12.64 -4.10 88.03
N CYS A 445 13.09 -3.13 88.84
CA CYS A 445 12.42 -1.83 88.93
C CYS A 445 13.06 -0.86 87.96
N THR A 446 12.38 -0.58 86.86
CA THR A 446 12.86 0.35 85.83
C THR A 446 12.23 1.71 86.04
N ARG A 447 13.06 2.76 85.94
CA ARG A 447 12.60 4.15 86.05
C ARG A 447 12.33 4.71 84.67
N GLU A 448 11.07 5.06 84.42
CA GLU A 448 10.65 5.73 83.20
C GLU A 448 10.09 7.10 83.57
N GLY A 449 10.93 8.12 83.46
CA GLY A 449 10.58 9.49 83.86
C GLY A 449 10.30 9.62 85.36
N ASP A 450 9.07 10.04 85.69
CA ASP A 450 8.56 10.19 87.06
C ASP A 450 7.72 8.98 87.51
N SER A 451 7.87 7.83 86.85
CA SER A 451 7.22 6.56 87.19
C SER A 451 8.24 5.43 87.38
N CYS A 452 7.83 4.41 88.13
CA CYS A 452 8.56 3.15 88.27
C CYS A 452 7.69 2.01 87.74
N THR A 453 8.23 1.24 86.81
CA THR A 453 7.58 0.07 86.20
C THR A 453 8.36 -1.21 86.55
N GLY A 454 7.74 -2.36 86.29
CA GLY A 454 8.28 -3.67 86.67
C GLY A 454 7.96 -4.10 88.10
N GLY A 455 8.64 -5.13 88.56
CA GLY A 455 8.47 -5.72 89.89
C GLY A 455 9.64 -6.63 90.19
N THR A 456 9.84 -7.00 91.45
CA THR A 456 10.94 -7.90 91.84
C THR A 456 10.38 -9.05 92.65
N TRP A 457 11.04 -10.19 92.63
CA TRP A 457 10.71 -11.28 93.54
C TRP A 457 11.71 -11.31 94.69
N PRO A 458 11.37 -10.72 95.85
CA PRO A 458 12.29 -10.58 96.98
C PRO A 458 12.80 -11.92 97.51
N ASP A 459 11.97 -12.95 97.44
CA ASP A 459 12.29 -14.29 97.94
C ASP A 459 12.73 -15.23 96.80
N GLY A 460 13.02 -14.66 95.62
CA GLY A 460 13.24 -15.39 94.37
C GLY A 460 11.95 -15.62 93.60
N GLN A 461 12.00 -15.56 92.26
CA GLN A 461 10.87 -15.91 91.40
C GLN A 461 10.60 -17.40 91.60
N PRO A 462 9.38 -17.77 92.02
CA PRO A 462 9.06 -19.15 92.26
C PRO A 462 9.05 -19.93 90.93
N PRO A 463 9.28 -21.25 90.98
CA PRO A 463 9.03 -22.11 89.85
C PRO A 463 7.59 -21.90 89.35
N CYS A 464 7.41 -22.00 88.04
CA CYS A 464 6.10 -22.24 87.48
C CYS A 464 5.48 -23.38 88.27
N GLY A 465 4.32 -23.17 88.87
CA GLY A 465 3.82 -24.16 89.81
C GLY A 465 3.67 -23.80 91.26
N GLU A 466 4.33 -22.77 91.75
CA GLU A 466 4.52 -22.71 93.19
C GLU A 466 4.39 -21.32 93.75
N ALA A 467 3.69 -21.11 94.87
CA ALA A 467 3.62 -19.77 95.41
C ALA A 467 4.98 -19.17 95.85
N GLY A 468 5.25 -17.95 95.40
CA GLY A 468 6.35 -17.09 95.82
C GLY A 468 5.85 -15.72 96.28
N ARG A 469 6.74 -14.74 96.42
CA ARG A 469 6.39 -13.39 96.87
C ARG A 469 6.92 -12.38 95.89
N ARG A 470 6.05 -11.52 95.35
CA ARG A 470 6.41 -10.47 94.37
C ARG A 470 6.24 -9.08 94.97
N CYS A 471 7.21 -8.21 94.74
CA CYS A 471 7.22 -6.80 95.08
C CYS A 471 6.95 -5.93 93.86
N GLY A 472 6.05 -4.95 94.01
CA GLY A 472 5.91 -3.85 93.05
C GLY A 472 6.97 -2.76 93.26
N CYS A 473 7.31 -2.08 92.17
CA CYS A 473 8.28 -0.99 92.14
C CYS A 473 7.61 0.37 92.40
N LEU A 474 8.16 1.17 93.31
CA LEU A 474 7.68 2.51 93.62
C LEU A 474 8.82 3.53 93.61
N LEU A 475 8.49 4.78 93.27
CA LEU A 475 9.41 5.89 93.42
C LEU A 475 9.54 6.23 94.90
N THR A 476 10.77 6.27 95.38
CA THR A 476 11.08 6.66 96.76
C THR A 476 12.09 7.80 96.77
N SER A 477 11.95 8.72 97.73
CA SER A 477 12.81 9.89 97.87
C SER A 477 13.37 10.00 99.29
N PHE A 478 14.69 9.86 99.45
CA PHE A 478 15.39 10.04 100.72
C PHE A 478 16.64 10.90 100.51
N GLY A 479 16.75 12.01 101.24
CA GLY A 479 17.99 12.81 101.28
C GLY A 479 18.37 13.57 99.99
N GLY A 480 17.42 13.84 99.09
CA GLY A 480 17.65 14.70 97.91
C GLY A 480 17.91 13.99 96.58
N SER A 481 17.86 12.65 96.54
CA SER A 481 17.80 11.85 95.31
C SER A 481 16.56 10.94 95.29
N SER A 482 15.97 10.76 94.11
CA SER A 482 14.80 9.89 93.87
C SER A 482 15.18 8.68 93.04
N GLY A 483 14.80 7.48 93.48
CA GLY A 483 15.10 6.20 92.81
C GLY A 483 13.92 5.21 92.87
N CYS A 484 13.89 4.27 91.92
CA CYS A 484 12.89 3.20 91.89
C CYS A 484 13.32 2.04 92.80
N LEU A 485 12.50 1.72 93.80
CA LEU A 485 12.78 0.66 94.76
C LEU A 485 11.55 -0.26 94.93
N ALA A 486 11.82 -1.55 95.05
CA ALA A 486 10.82 -2.57 95.34
C ALA A 486 10.32 -2.42 96.79
N THR A 487 9.04 -2.11 97.00
CA THR A 487 8.56 -1.70 98.34
C THR A 487 7.23 -2.32 98.76
N LEU A 488 6.37 -2.73 97.82
CA LEU A 488 5.06 -3.34 98.10
C LEU A 488 5.08 -4.82 97.75
N CYS A 489 5.34 -5.69 98.73
CA CYS A 489 5.58 -7.11 98.50
C CYS A 489 4.46 -7.98 99.06
N GLY A 490 3.82 -8.75 98.20
CA GLY A 490 2.74 -9.68 98.53
C GLY A 490 3.03 -11.09 98.05
N ASP A 491 2.30 -12.06 98.61
CA ASP A 491 2.39 -13.46 98.19
C ASP A 491 1.77 -13.60 96.80
N PHE A 492 2.60 -13.99 95.84
CA PHE A 492 2.26 -14.28 94.46
C PHE A 492 2.26 -15.80 94.32
N SER A 493 1.09 -16.42 94.22
CA SER A 493 0.99 -17.85 93.91
C SER A 493 1.26 -18.15 92.43
N PRO A 494 2.29 -18.93 92.04
CA PRO A 494 2.06 -19.77 90.86
C PRO A 494 1.44 -21.09 91.24
N VAL A 495 0.60 -21.64 90.36
CA VAL A 495 0.66 -23.07 90.06
C VAL A 495 0.42 -23.38 88.57
N ASN A 496 1.51 -23.54 87.81
CA ASN A 496 1.79 -24.46 86.69
C ASN A 496 0.73 -24.62 85.58
N ARG A 497 1.14 -24.53 84.31
CA ARG A 497 2.25 -25.33 83.77
C ARG A 497 3.32 -24.45 83.13
N CYS A 498 4.56 -24.83 83.38
CA CYS A 498 5.66 -24.57 82.48
C CYS A 498 6.23 -25.94 82.21
N ARG A 499 5.90 -26.47 81.04
CA ARG A 499 6.58 -27.62 80.48
C ARG A 499 6.49 -27.63 78.98
#